data_AF-A0A1G0KDK5-F1
#
_entry.id   AF-A0A1G0KDK5-F1
#
_cell.length_a   1.000
_cell.length_b   1.000
_cell.length_c   1.000
_cell.angle_alpha   90.00
_cell.angle_beta   90.00
_cell.angle_gamma   90.00
#
_symmetry.space_group_name_H-M   'P 1'
#
loop_
_entity.id
_entity.type
_entity.pdbx_description
1 polymer ?
#
loop_
_entity_poly.entity_id
_entity_poly.type
_entity_poly.pdbx_seq_one_letter_code
_entity_poly.pdbx_strand_id
1 'polypeptide(L)'
;MAKAVIAYDKDLPEIPGRRPWDKPTSFLVKDEAAPTGWREDTSGRRPSRLLLVPKIRKAVDAWREKGYPGVSDVARRLFEYWFEEDHEVAGFPVPLRYYFCQREAIETLVWLVAVVSKV
;
A
#
# COMPACT_ATOMS: atom_id res chain seq x y z
N MET A 1 35.06 -24.56 -17.89
CA MET A 1 34.42 -23.29 -17.47
C MET A 1 33.26 -23.64 -16.56
N ALA A 2 33.25 -23.15 -15.31
CA ALA A 2 32.13 -23.39 -14.40
C ALA A 2 30.89 -22.64 -14.92
N LYS A 3 29.82 -23.38 -15.20
CA LYS A 3 28.54 -22.79 -15.59
C LYS A 3 27.85 -22.31 -14.31
N ALA A 4 27.57 -21.02 -14.20
CA ALA A 4 26.79 -20.51 -13.08
C ALA A 4 25.44 -21.24 -13.05
N VAL A 5 25.16 -21.96 -11.95
CA VAL A 5 23.94 -22.77 -11.80
C VAL A 5 22.70 -21.89 -11.63
N ILE A 6 22.89 -20.61 -11.31
CA ILE A 6 21.81 -19.63 -11.16
C ILE A 6 22.22 -18.34 -11.89
N ALA A 7 21.59 -18.06 -13.03
CA ALA A 7 21.61 -16.73 -13.62
C ALA A 7 20.74 -15.83 -12.73
N TYR A 8 21.38 -15.05 -11.84
CA TYR A 8 20.70 -14.00 -11.10
C TYR A 8 20.64 -12.77 -11.99
N ASP A 9 19.72 -12.77 -12.95
CA ASP A 9 19.26 -11.51 -13.54
C ASP A 9 18.61 -10.76 -12.39
N LYS A 10 19.27 -9.70 -11.90
CA LYS A 10 18.96 -8.99 -10.65
C LYS A 10 17.62 -8.23 -10.68
N ASP A 11 16.78 -8.50 -11.66
CA ASP A 11 15.53 -7.83 -11.87
C ASP A 11 14.48 -8.43 -10.92
N LEU A 12 14.07 -7.61 -9.95
CA LEU A 12 12.97 -7.97 -9.08
C LEU A 12 11.69 -8.08 -9.92
N PRO A 13 10.88 -9.12 -9.71
CA PRO A 13 9.65 -9.27 -10.46
C PRO A 13 8.69 -8.14 -10.08
N GLU A 14 8.08 -7.51 -11.07
CA GLU A 14 7.13 -6.42 -10.91
C GLU A 14 5.80 -6.70 -11.60
N ILE A 15 4.77 -5.93 -11.22
CA ILE A 15 3.47 -5.92 -11.92
C ILE A 15 3.49 -4.73 -12.87
N PRO A 16 3.45 -4.95 -14.19
CA PRO A 16 3.50 -3.86 -15.17
C PRO A 16 2.40 -2.83 -14.94
N GLY A 17 2.77 -1.54 -14.99
CA GLY A 17 1.82 -0.42 -14.87
C GLY A 17 1.27 -0.18 -13.45
N ARG A 18 1.72 -0.94 -12.44
CA ARG A 18 1.26 -0.74 -11.07
C ARG A 18 1.75 0.59 -10.49
N ARG A 19 0.79 1.38 -10.02
CA ARG A 19 1.05 2.65 -9.33
C ARG A 19 1.25 2.40 -7.82
N PRO A 20 2.39 2.81 -7.22
CA PRO A 20 2.66 2.57 -5.80
C PRO A 20 1.73 3.29 -4.81
N TRP A 21 1.13 4.41 -5.23
CA TRP A 21 0.22 5.22 -4.42
C TRP A 21 -1.25 4.75 -4.47
N ASP A 22 -1.59 3.84 -5.39
CA ASP A 22 -2.95 3.29 -5.50
C ASP A 22 -3.16 2.09 -4.57
N LYS A 23 -4.42 1.85 -4.19
CA LYS A 23 -4.80 0.66 -3.43
C LYS A 23 -4.37 -0.60 -4.21
N PRO A 24 -3.72 -1.57 -3.56
CA PRO A 24 -3.26 -2.78 -4.23
C PRO A 24 -4.44 -3.66 -4.66
N THR A 25 -4.59 -3.89 -5.96
CA THR A 25 -5.66 -4.73 -6.55
C THR A 25 -5.17 -6.09 -7.05
N SER A 26 -3.87 -6.33 -7.02
CA SER A 26 -3.27 -7.59 -7.45
C SER A 26 -1.98 -7.88 -6.67
N PHE A 27 -1.43 -9.08 -6.83
CA PHE A 27 -0.13 -9.46 -6.27
C PHE A 27 0.53 -10.57 -7.09
N LEU A 28 1.86 -10.64 -7.02
CA LEU A 28 2.62 -11.71 -7.66
C LEU A 28 2.52 -13.02 -6.86
N VAL A 29 2.39 -14.13 -7.57
CA VAL A 29 2.40 -15.50 -7.06
C VAL A 29 3.44 -16.29 -7.83
N LYS A 30 4.17 -17.18 -7.14
CA LYS A 30 5.12 -18.07 -7.82
C LYS A 30 4.38 -19.02 -8.72
N ASP A 31 4.88 -19.18 -9.94
CA ASP A 31 4.32 -20.07 -10.95
C ASP A 31 5.46 -20.61 -11.82
N GLU A 32 5.79 -21.89 -11.66
CA GLU A 32 6.88 -22.54 -12.39
C GLU A 32 6.59 -22.68 -13.89
N ALA A 33 5.32 -22.60 -14.30
CA ALA A 33 4.94 -22.61 -15.71
C ALA A 33 5.09 -21.23 -16.37
N ALA A 34 5.17 -20.15 -15.58
CA ALA A 34 5.36 -18.81 -16.11
C ALA A 34 6.82 -18.62 -16.57
N PRO A 35 7.08 -17.96 -17.72
CA PRO A 35 8.44 -17.72 -18.21
C PRO A 35 9.36 -16.98 -17.22
N THR A 36 8.77 -16.12 -16.38
CA THR A 36 9.47 -15.35 -15.35
C THR A 36 9.49 -16.05 -13.98
N GLY A 37 8.84 -17.21 -13.84
CA GLY A 37 8.60 -17.87 -12.55
C GLY A 37 7.53 -17.20 -11.68
N TRP A 38 6.86 -16.16 -12.20
CA TRP A 38 5.84 -15.39 -11.48
C TRP A 38 4.61 -15.12 -12.36
N ARG A 39 3.44 -15.22 -11.74
CA ARG A 39 2.14 -14.84 -12.32
C ARG A 39 1.52 -13.73 -11.49
N GLU A 40 0.87 -12.77 -12.14
CA GLU A 40 0.00 -11.82 -11.45
C GLU A 40 -1.34 -12.47 -11.09
N ASP A 41 -1.72 -12.38 -9.82
CA ASP A 41 -3.06 -12.70 -9.35
C ASP A 41 -3.89 -11.44 -9.17
N THR A 42 -4.99 -11.36 -9.92
CA THR A 42 -5.89 -10.20 -9.98
C THR A 42 -7.11 -10.35 -9.07
N SER A 43 -7.13 -11.31 -8.14
CA SER A 43 -8.23 -11.52 -7.19
C SER A 43 -8.37 -10.40 -6.14
N GLY A 44 -7.60 -9.32 -6.23
CA GLY A 44 -7.54 -8.25 -5.24
C GLY A 44 -6.20 -8.17 -4.52
N ARG A 45 -6.20 -7.48 -3.37
CA ARG A 45 -5.02 -7.38 -2.50
C ARG A 45 -4.60 -8.76 -1.98
N ARG A 46 -3.29 -8.99 -1.84
CA ARG A 46 -2.74 -10.19 -1.19
C ARG A 46 -3.41 -10.43 0.18
N PRO A 47 -4.02 -11.61 0.40
CA PRO A 47 -4.66 -11.94 1.67
C PRO A 47 -3.64 -12.02 2.79
N SER A 48 -4.02 -11.57 3.99
CA SER A 48 -3.23 -11.75 5.20
C SER A 48 -3.73 -12.97 5.97
N ARG A 49 -2.81 -13.78 6.49
CA ARG A 49 -3.14 -14.91 7.38
C ARG A 49 -3.43 -14.48 8.82
N LEU A 50 -3.15 -13.21 9.15
CA LEU A 50 -3.39 -12.65 10.48
C LEU A 50 -4.88 -12.29 10.64
N LEU A 51 -5.53 -12.85 11.66
CA LEU A 51 -6.98 -12.78 11.87
C LEU A 51 -7.55 -11.35 11.86
N LEU A 52 -6.86 -10.41 12.52
CA LEU A 52 -7.35 -9.04 12.68
C LEU A 52 -7.07 -8.15 11.47
N VAL A 53 -6.09 -8.47 10.64
CA VAL A 53 -5.66 -7.60 9.53
C VAL A 53 -6.79 -7.35 8.52
N PRO A 54 -7.53 -8.37 8.02
CA PRO A 54 -8.67 -8.12 7.14
C PRO A 54 -9.76 -7.25 7.77
N LYS A 55 -10.03 -7.44 9.07
CA LYS A 55 -11.06 -6.68 9.80
C LYS A 55 -10.66 -5.22 9.97
N ILE A 56 -9.41 -4.96 10.38
CA ILE A 56 -8.87 -3.61 10.56
C ILE A 56 -8.85 -2.88 9.21
N ARG A 57 -8.33 -3.50 8.14
CA ARG A 57 -8.33 -2.89 6.80
C ARG A 57 -9.72 -2.46 6.36
N LYS A 58 -10.72 -3.35 6.50
CA LYS A 58 -12.12 -3.02 6.18
C LYS A 58 -12.68 -1.87 7.01
N ALA A 59 -12.36 -1.83 8.30
CA ALA A 59 -12.83 -0.77 9.20
C ALA A 59 -12.17 0.58 8.88
N VAL A 60 -10.85 0.59 8.67
CA VAL A 60 -10.08 1.79 8.29
C VAL A 60 -10.51 2.30 6.91
N ASP A 61 -10.76 1.40 5.94
CA ASP A 61 -11.28 1.78 4.63
C ASP A 61 -12.63 2.50 4.73
N ALA A 62 -13.60 1.89 5.42
CA ALA A 62 -14.91 2.50 5.63
C ALA A 62 -14.84 3.81 6.43
N TRP A 63 -13.89 3.93 7.35
CA TRP A 63 -13.64 5.13 8.13
C TRP A 63 -13.03 6.26 7.27
N ARG A 64 -12.06 5.94 6.41
CA ARG A 64 -11.47 6.86 5.43
C ARG A 64 -12.51 7.38 4.45
N GLU A 65 -13.34 6.49 3.90
CA GLU A 65 -14.40 6.82 2.92
C GLU A 65 -15.47 7.76 3.50
N LYS A 66 -15.66 7.75 4.82
CA LYS A 66 -16.54 8.68 5.53
C LYS A 66 -15.89 10.03 5.85
N GLY A 67 -14.67 10.27 5.38
CA GLY A 67 -13.91 11.48 5.66
C GLY A 67 -13.45 11.55 7.11
N TYR A 68 -12.90 10.46 7.66
CA TYR A 68 -12.24 10.45 8.98
C TYR A 68 -13.10 10.97 10.14
N PRO A 69 -14.28 10.41 10.44
CA PRO A 69 -15.05 10.84 11.62
C PRO A 69 -14.30 10.55 12.94
N GLY A 70 -14.40 11.46 13.91
CA GLY A 70 -13.89 11.25 15.27
C GLY A 70 -12.41 11.60 15.51
N VAL A 71 -11.64 11.98 14.48
CA VAL A 71 -10.30 12.56 14.70
C VAL A 71 -10.37 14.06 14.98
N SER A 72 -9.30 14.60 15.56
CA SER A 72 -9.14 16.05 15.74
C SER A 72 -8.99 16.76 14.40
N ASP A 73 -9.30 18.06 14.38
CA ASP A 73 -9.12 18.91 13.20
C ASP A 73 -7.67 18.95 12.73
N VAL A 74 -6.71 18.90 13.66
CA VAL A 74 -5.27 18.83 13.35
C VAL A 74 -4.94 17.54 12.58
N ALA A 75 -5.44 16.38 13.02
CA ALA A 75 -5.19 15.11 12.34
C ALA A 75 -5.85 15.08 10.97
N ARG A 76 -7.07 15.61 10.84
CA ARG A 76 -7.75 15.78 9.55
C ARG A 76 -6.93 16.65 8.60
N ARG A 77 -6.48 17.82 9.06
CA ARG A 77 -5.64 18.73 8.27
C ARG A 77 -4.34 18.08 7.83
N LEU A 78 -3.70 17.28 8.68
CA LEU A 78 -2.48 16.54 8.33
C LEU A 78 -2.72 15.49 7.24
N PHE A 79 -3.86 14.78 7.26
CA PHE A 79 -4.20 13.84 6.19
C PHE A 79 -4.46 14.54 4.87
N GLU A 80 -5.17 15.66 4.88
CA GLU A 80 -5.37 16.50 3.69
C GLU A 80 -4.02 16.98 3.14
N TYR A 81 -3.16 17.51 4.01
CA TYR A 81 -1.83 17.97 3.65
C TYR A 81 -1.02 16.83 3.02
N TRP A 82 -0.92 15.66 3.65
CA TRP A 82 -0.07 14.59 3.14
C TRP A 82 -0.63 13.87 1.90
N PHE A 83 -1.94 13.68 1.81
CA PHE A 83 -2.51 12.72 0.84
C PHE A 83 -3.36 13.33 -0.26
N GLU A 84 -3.80 14.58 -0.11
CA GLU A 84 -4.70 15.23 -1.06
C GLU A 84 -4.06 16.49 -1.68
N GLU A 85 -3.01 17.05 -1.07
CA GLU A 85 -2.21 18.13 -1.63
C GLU A 85 -0.96 17.61 -2.36
N ASP A 86 -0.57 18.30 -3.43
CA ASP A 86 0.66 17.99 -4.16
C ASP A 86 1.90 18.52 -3.42
N HIS A 87 2.95 17.70 -3.32
CA HIS A 87 4.22 18.05 -2.69
C HIS A 87 5.31 18.19 -3.74
N GLU A 88 5.69 19.42 -4.07
CA GLU A 88 6.83 19.66 -4.96
C GLU A 88 8.15 19.48 -4.21
N VAL A 89 9.05 18.65 -4.77
CA VAL A 89 10.38 18.41 -4.21
C VAL A 89 11.43 18.87 -5.22
N ALA A 90 12.32 19.76 -4.80
CA ALA A 90 13.38 20.28 -5.66
C ALA A 90 14.22 19.12 -6.24
N GLY A 91 14.40 19.14 -7.56
CA GLY A 91 15.14 18.10 -8.29
C GLY A 91 14.30 16.89 -8.72
N PHE A 92 12.99 16.84 -8.40
CA PHE A 92 12.08 15.81 -8.89
C PHE A 92 11.16 16.36 -9.99
N PRO A 93 10.97 15.64 -11.11
CA PRO A 93 10.16 16.11 -12.23
C PRO A 93 8.64 15.94 -12.01
N VAL A 94 8.24 15.28 -10.93
CA VAL A 94 6.83 15.01 -10.58
C VAL A 94 6.60 15.26 -9.08
N PRO A 95 5.38 15.64 -8.66
CA PRO A 95 5.06 15.76 -7.25
C PRO A 95 5.31 14.46 -6.49
N LEU A 96 5.83 14.58 -5.27
CA LEU A 96 5.99 13.47 -4.35
C LEU A 96 4.61 12.93 -3.98
N ARG A 97 4.45 11.61 -4.14
CA ARG A 97 3.26 10.88 -3.73
C ARG A 97 3.64 9.79 -2.74
N TYR A 98 2.98 9.80 -1.59
CA TYR A 98 3.11 8.71 -0.62
C TYR A 98 2.60 7.41 -1.22
N TYR A 99 3.29 6.32 -0.90
CA TYR A 99 2.82 5.00 -1.28
C TYR A 99 1.56 4.67 -0.48
N PHE A 100 0.65 3.89 -1.05
CA PHE A 100 -0.60 3.55 -0.37
C PHE A 100 -0.32 2.86 0.98
N CYS A 101 0.75 2.06 1.07
CA CYS A 101 1.13 1.41 2.32
C CYS A 101 1.54 2.40 3.42
N GLN A 102 2.13 3.55 3.08
CA GLN A 102 2.48 4.60 4.04
C GLN A 102 1.21 5.29 4.55
N ARG A 103 0.30 5.66 3.63
CA ARG A 103 -1.01 6.23 3.95
C ARG A 103 -1.80 5.30 4.86
N GLU A 104 -1.96 4.04 4.46
CA GLU A 104 -2.71 3.06 5.22
C GLU A 104 -2.09 2.81 6.60
N ALA A 105 -0.76 2.79 6.72
CA ALA A 105 -0.10 2.60 8.00
C ALA A 105 -0.42 3.73 8.99
N ILE A 106 -0.30 5.00 8.57
CA ILE A 106 -0.55 6.13 9.47
C ILE A 106 -2.05 6.27 9.80
N GLU A 107 -2.93 6.06 8.84
CA GLU A 107 -4.38 6.07 9.07
C GLU A 107 -4.79 4.95 10.03
N THR A 108 -4.22 3.76 9.89
CA THR A 108 -4.47 2.64 10.81
C THR A 108 -4.01 2.96 12.23
N LEU A 109 -2.82 3.55 12.38
CA LEU A 109 -2.30 3.95 13.69
C LEU A 109 -3.23 4.98 14.35
N VAL A 110 -3.62 6.02 13.62
CA VAL A 110 -4.52 7.07 14.14
C VAL A 110 -5.90 6.49 14.47
N TRP A 111 -6.46 5.63 13.62
CA TRP A 111 -7.74 4.99 13.86
C TRP A 111 -7.73 4.17 15.16
N LEU A 112 -6.67 3.38 15.39
CA LEU A 112 -6.52 2.59 16.61
C LEU A 112 -6.36 3.46 17.86
N VAL A 113 -5.51 4.49 17.81
CA VAL A 113 -5.08 5.25 18.99
C VAL A 113 -5.98 6.44 19.33
N ALA A 114 -6.68 7.01 18.35
CA ALA A 114 -7.46 8.24 18.53
C ALA A 114 -8.96 8.07 18.30
N VAL A 115 -9.41 6.97 17.70
CA VAL A 115 -10.82 6.76 17.34
C VAL A 115 -11.40 5.56 18.09
N VAL A 116 -10.84 4.36 17.92
CA VAL A 116 -11.37 3.13 18.54
C VAL A 116 -10.99 2.98 20.01
N SER A 117 -9.86 3.51 20.44
CA SER A 117 -9.43 3.46 21.84
C SER A 117 -10.16 4.44 22.77
N LYS A 118 -10.88 5.43 22.23
CA LYS A 118 -11.61 6.45 23.02
C LYS A 118 -12.99 5.97 23.49
N VAL A 119 -13.15 4.65 23.64
CA VAL A 119 -14.36 4.01 24.19
C VAL A 119 -14.28 3.97 25.70
#